data_AF-A0A8K1FLL6-F1
#
_entry.id   AF-A0A8K1FLL6-F1
#
_cell.length_a   1.000
_cell.length_b   1.000
_cell.length_c   1.000
_cell.angle_alpha   90.00
_cell.angle_beta   90.00
_cell.angle_gamma   90.00
#
_symmetry.space_group_name_H-M   'P 1'
#
loop_
_entity.id
_entity.type
_entity.pdbx_description
1 polymer ?
#
loop_
_entity_poly.entity_id
_entity_poly.type
_entity_poly.pdbx_seq_one_letter_code
_entity_poly.pdbx_strand_id
1 'polypeptide(L)'
;MILSSLLQRRLVFNPLQVKTTTPQTCHRPQNPALSKQLRRLFAFFYGRRGIFGVESPYFDLVIFGRECIDMALQTYQAYRLSRYVPRLWLNRVYVALLVLNCWSTPLIHIIFKHRVMLSRLLLLLDSALLDLFSTMGLAVILLTSYYRDYDYVLGGFPMQIWYNDEWAVNFFNEFKFVLVVSWMDLLSRLVFYTGTIVAIENIKELLRQAPSKQKRRVGPSASFLPGKRSIGPLMHAIASLQPPQRRFDRIAHVVLIVWGLMVLCLHAHADTRRHVTQCLMQVRPWTAARPTCVLLAMDCHINDVRGHEDDINPYWELVDPITVTRIVIRHCPELHMPPTIQRFSHLDTLKLYNTTVVDWSDSAALTTQHHPVIGSLFVVRTNFTDGQLPPGVMSSDFPQSVYDIEFSVTNLHTLPDDLDTKWPHVVTLYLEINQLDHFPSVLSRIQPTYLSLSANQLTEFPIEALQNPNMNFLSLSANPISTLEAPPQTDVTDIGALKRLKLLETNISSLPWWMDPLLGRGTLAQPSVNLYNSPMCTYINELESGTRTHFPALGTTPQDKLASMMMLSDVSSFATAVTCKSYYVLLYPLASEDEWSSLTPQPVLYSASL
;
A
#
# COMPACT_ATOMS: atom_id res chain seq x y z
N MET A 1 -2.81 -32.48 -13.10
CA MET A 1 -3.63 -31.26 -13.27
C MET A 1 -2.87 -30.15 -13.97
N ILE A 2 -1.79 -29.60 -13.38
CA ILE A 2 -1.02 -28.50 -14.00
C ILE A 2 -0.36 -28.93 -15.32
N LEU A 3 0.36 -30.06 -15.34
CA LEU A 3 0.97 -30.58 -16.56
C LEU A 3 -0.06 -30.89 -17.66
N SER A 4 -1.22 -31.42 -17.27
CA SER A 4 -2.34 -31.75 -18.17
C SER A 4 -3.01 -30.50 -18.75
N SER A 5 -3.15 -29.46 -17.93
CA SER A 5 -3.74 -28.18 -18.34
C SER A 5 -2.77 -27.38 -19.22
N LEU A 6 -1.47 -27.46 -18.95
CA LEU A 6 -0.41 -26.86 -19.79
C LEU A 6 -0.33 -27.55 -21.16
N LEU A 7 -0.40 -28.88 -21.21
CA LEU A 7 -0.39 -29.65 -22.45
C LEU A 7 -1.64 -29.44 -23.32
N GLN A 8 -2.77 -29.08 -22.71
CA GLN A 8 -4.05 -28.91 -23.40
C GLN A 8 -4.49 -27.44 -23.56
N ARG A 9 -3.70 -26.48 -23.03
CA ARG A 9 -3.99 -25.04 -23.02
C ARG A 9 -5.41 -24.68 -22.55
N ARG A 10 -5.96 -25.47 -21.62
CA ARG A 10 -7.25 -25.21 -20.97
C ARG A 10 -7.25 -25.81 -19.57
N LEU A 11 -7.93 -25.16 -18.63
CA LEU A 11 -8.03 -25.63 -17.24
C LEU A 11 -8.88 -26.90 -17.17
N VAL A 12 -8.26 -28.03 -16.83
CA VAL A 12 -8.92 -29.34 -16.71
C VAL A 12 -8.77 -29.87 -15.29
N PHE A 13 -9.90 -29.99 -14.59
CA PHE A 13 -9.98 -30.36 -13.18
C PHE A 13 -10.17 -31.86 -12.90
N ASN A 14 -10.31 -32.70 -13.94
CA ASN A 14 -10.53 -34.13 -13.75
C ASN A 14 -9.62 -34.95 -14.70
N PRO A 15 -8.78 -35.89 -14.21
CA PRO A 15 -7.82 -36.58 -15.09
C PRO A 15 -8.42 -37.56 -16.09
N LEU A 16 -9.70 -37.97 -15.96
CA LEU A 16 -10.25 -39.14 -16.67
C LEU A 16 -11.77 -39.04 -16.95
N GLN A 17 -12.24 -37.99 -17.62
CA GLN A 17 -13.55 -38.04 -18.29
C GLN A 17 -13.46 -37.43 -19.70
N VAL A 18 -13.14 -38.29 -20.67
CA VAL A 18 -13.42 -38.02 -22.08
C VAL A 18 -14.77 -38.66 -22.38
N LYS A 19 -15.81 -37.83 -22.58
CA LYS A 19 -17.06 -38.28 -23.20
C LYS A 19 -16.75 -38.71 -24.64
N THR A 20 -17.15 -39.91 -24.97
CA THR A 20 -17.02 -40.56 -26.27
C THR A 20 -18.00 -39.99 -27.28
N THR A 21 -17.49 -39.46 -28.39
CA THR A 21 -18.15 -39.46 -29.70
C THR A 21 -17.12 -39.89 -30.76
N THR A 22 -17.53 -40.92 -31.51
CA THR A 22 -16.98 -41.72 -32.64
C THR A 22 -15.87 -41.18 -33.58
N PRO A 23 -15.21 -42.06 -34.37
CA PRO A 23 -13.76 -42.16 -34.43
C PRO A 23 -13.13 -41.50 -35.68
N GLN A 24 -12.02 -40.79 -35.47
CA GLN A 24 -11.00 -40.62 -36.51
C GLN A 24 -9.66 -41.10 -35.95
N THR A 25 -9.11 -42.08 -36.66
CA THR A 25 -7.83 -42.74 -36.42
C THR A 25 -6.69 -41.73 -36.42
N CYS A 26 -6.16 -41.43 -35.24
CA CYS A 26 -4.88 -40.77 -35.07
C CYS A 26 -3.99 -41.68 -34.21
N HIS A 27 -3.05 -42.38 -34.86
CA HIS A 27 -2.03 -43.19 -34.20
C HIS A 27 -1.09 -42.28 -33.40
N ARG A 28 -1.43 -42.01 -32.13
CA ARG A 28 -0.42 -41.65 -31.12
C ARG A 28 0.20 -42.93 -30.60
N PRO A 29 1.54 -43.09 -30.57
CA PRO A 29 2.18 -44.17 -29.83
C PRO A 29 2.07 -43.86 -28.33
N GLN A 30 0.87 -44.04 -27.75
CA GLN A 30 0.74 -44.11 -26.31
C GLN A 30 1.30 -45.46 -25.88
N ASN A 31 2.57 -45.47 -25.51
CA ASN A 31 3.25 -46.66 -25.03
C ASN A 31 2.48 -47.19 -23.79
N PRO A 32 1.70 -48.29 -23.91
CA PRO A 32 0.78 -48.71 -22.86
C PRO A 32 1.54 -49.11 -21.59
N ALA A 33 2.81 -49.53 -21.75
CA ALA A 33 3.73 -49.81 -20.66
C ALA A 33 4.07 -48.56 -19.82
N LEU A 34 4.35 -47.41 -20.44
CA LEU A 34 4.68 -46.15 -19.75
C LEU A 34 3.46 -45.61 -19.00
N SER A 35 2.27 -45.64 -19.62
CA SER A 35 1.02 -45.21 -18.95
C SER A 35 0.62 -46.14 -17.80
N LYS A 36 0.97 -47.43 -17.89
CA LYS A 36 0.74 -48.43 -16.84
C LYS A 36 1.78 -48.30 -15.72
N GLN A 37 3.03 -47.98 -16.03
CA GLN A 37 4.06 -47.64 -15.05
C GLN A 37 3.72 -46.35 -14.30
N LEU A 38 3.31 -45.28 -14.99
CA LEU A 38 2.88 -44.03 -14.37
C LEU A 38 1.64 -44.24 -13.49
N ARG A 39 0.66 -45.05 -13.92
CA ARG A 39 -0.49 -45.41 -13.09
C ARG A 39 -0.11 -46.26 -11.87
N ARG A 40 0.84 -47.18 -12.01
CA ARG A 40 1.36 -47.98 -10.88
C ARG A 40 2.15 -47.13 -9.89
N LEU A 41 2.99 -46.24 -10.37
CA LEU A 41 3.71 -45.25 -9.56
C LEU A 41 2.73 -44.32 -8.84
N PHE A 42 1.74 -43.79 -9.57
CA PHE A 42 0.71 -42.94 -9.00
C PHE A 42 -0.11 -43.67 -7.93
N ALA A 43 -0.52 -44.92 -8.16
CA ALA A 43 -1.23 -45.72 -7.17
C ALA A 43 -0.35 -46.11 -5.97
N PHE A 44 0.95 -46.28 -6.15
CA PHE A 44 1.91 -46.57 -5.09
C PHE A 44 2.16 -45.36 -4.19
N PHE A 45 2.23 -44.15 -4.74
CA PHE A 45 2.41 -42.93 -3.95
C PHE A 45 1.09 -42.38 -3.41
N TYR A 46 0.05 -42.30 -4.23
CA TYR A 46 -1.20 -41.58 -3.96
C TYR A 46 -2.46 -42.46 -3.90
N GLY A 47 -2.33 -43.79 -4.04
CA GLY A 47 -3.46 -44.70 -3.81
C GLY A 47 -3.84 -44.76 -2.32
N ARG A 48 -5.04 -45.26 -1.99
CA ARG A 48 -5.53 -45.35 -0.59
C ARG A 48 -4.53 -45.97 0.41
N ARG A 49 -3.79 -46.99 -0.02
CA ARG A 49 -2.72 -47.67 0.77
C ARG A 49 -1.30 -47.33 0.30
N GLY A 50 -1.17 -46.36 -0.60
CA GLY A 50 0.12 -45.84 -1.06
C GLY A 50 0.80 -45.01 0.02
N ILE A 51 2.03 -44.55 -0.21
CA ILE A 51 2.85 -43.86 0.81
C ILE A 51 2.13 -42.63 1.40
N PHE A 52 1.55 -41.78 0.55
CA PHE A 52 0.76 -40.59 0.91
C PHE A 52 -0.73 -40.89 1.10
N GLY A 53 -1.11 -42.18 1.04
CA GLY A 53 -2.48 -42.62 1.17
C GLY A 53 -3.00 -42.59 2.60
N VAL A 54 -4.30 -42.37 2.73
CA VAL A 54 -5.01 -42.28 4.01
C VAL A 54 -4.90 -43.57 4.85
N GLU A 55 -4.85 -44.75 4.23
CA GLU A 55 -4.71 -46.06 4.89
C GLU A 55 -3.23 -46.51 4.94
N SER A 56 -2.28 -45.62 4.65
CA SER A 56 -0.84 -45.91 4.67
C SER A 56 -0.34 -46.30 6.07
N PRO A 57 0.60 -47.24 6.19
CA PRO A 57 1.35 -47.46 7.43
C PRO A 57 2.32 -46.31 7.74
N TYR A 58 2.64 -45.45 6.77
CA TYR A 58 3.50 -44.27 6.92
C TYR A 58 2.71 -42.98 7.12
N PHE A 59 1.39 -43.06 7.27
CA PHE A 59 0.50 -41.90 7.35
C PHE A 59 0.93 -40.92 8.46
N ASP A 60 1.21 -41.42 9.65
CA ASP A 60 1.60 -40.59 10.81
C ASP A 60 2.96 -39.91 10.59
N LEU A 61 3.92 -40.59 9.93
CA LEU A 61 5.23 -40.02 9.58
C LEU A 61 5.12 -38.93 8.51
N VAL A 62 4.31 -39.17 7.47
CA VAL A 62 4.10 -38.23 6.36
C VAL A 62 3.38 -36.98 6.84
N ILE A 63 2.36 -37.14 7.68
CA ILE A 63 1.64 -36.00 8.27
C ILE A 63 2.53 -35.23 9.23
N PHE A 64 3.27 -35.90 10.11
CA PHE A 64 4.20 -35.20 10.99
C PHE A 64 5.25 -34.38 10.20
N GLY A 65 5.80 -34.95 9.12
CA GLY A 65 6.73 -34.25 8.24
C GLY A 65 6.10 -33.01 7.58
N ARG A 66 4.85 -33.13 7.15
CA ARG A 66 4.08 -31.99 6.64
C ARG A 66 3.83 -30.94 7.73
N GLU A 67 3.34 -31.35 8.89
CA GLU A 67 3.07 -30.47 10.03
C GLU A 67 4.33 -29.69 10.43
N CYS A 68 5.51 -30.31 10.41
CA CYS A 68 6.77 -29.60 10.67
C CYS A 68 7.04 -28.48 9.66
N ILE A 69 6.78 -28.72 8.37
CA ILE A 69 6.95 -27.71 7.31
C ILE A 69 5.91 -26.61 7.48
N ASP A 70 4.64 -26.98 7.64
CA ASP A 70 3.53 -26.03 7.80
C ASP A 70 3.76 -25.17 9.05
N MET A 71 4.13 -25.77 10.18
CA MET A 71 4.48 -25.10 11.43
C MET A 71 5.64 -24.10 11.25
N ALA A 72 6.72 -24.48 10.55
CA ALA A 72 7.84 -23.57 10.31
C ALA A 72 7.42 -22.36 9.47
N LEU A 73 6.64 -22.58 8.42
CA LEU A 73 6.16 -21.52 7.53
C LEU A 73 5.10 -20.64 8.20
N GLN A 74 4.20 -21.22 9.00
CA GLN A 74 3.20 -20.48 9.79
C GLN A 74 3.89 -19.67 10.89
N THR A 75 4.95 -20.20 11.52
CA THR A 75 5.78 -19.43 12.48
C THR A 75 6.44 -18.24 11.79
N TYR A 76 6.94 -18.42 10.57
CA TYR A 76 7.47 -17.31 9.76
C TYR A 76 6.38 -16.28 9.42
N GLN A 77 5.16 -16.70 9.10
CA GLN A 77 4.05 -15.78 8.87
C GLN A 77 3.61 -15.04 10.13
N ALA A 78 3.60 -15.70 11.30
CA ALA A 78 3.34 -15.07 12.59
C ALA A 78 4.40 -14.00 12.89
N TYR A 79 5.67 -14.30 12.64
CA TYR A 79 6.75 -13.33 12.76
C TYR A 79 6.56 -12.13 11.82
N ARG A 80 6.19 -12.35 10.55
CA ARG A 80 5.87 -11.27 9.62
C ARG A 80 4.70 -10.41 10.09
N LEU A 81 3.63 -11.03 10.57
CA LEU A 81 2.46 -10.34 11.11
C LEU A 81 2.88 -9.43 12.29
N SER A 82 3.76 -9.93 13.15
CA SER A 82 4.28 -9.16 14.30
C SER A 82 5.13 -7.95 13.92
N ARG A 83 5.67 -7.93 12.69
CA ARG A 83 6.52 -6.86 12.15
C ARG A 83 5.74 -5.84 11.33
N TYR A 84 4.75 -6.28 10.55
CA TYR A 84 4.07 -5.42 9.58
C TYR A 84 2.67 -5.01 9.99
N VAL A 85 1.96 -5.77 10.82
CA VAL A 85 0.56 -5.47 11.13
C VAL A 85 0.44 -4.84 12.52
N PRO A 86 0.07 -3.55 12.64
CA PRO A 86 -0.05 -2.86 13.94
C PRO A 86 -1.23 -3.38 14.79
N ARG A 87 -2.20 -4.06 14.17
CA ARG A 87 -3.37 -4.62 14.85
C ARG A 87 -2.98 -5.78 15.77
N LEU A 88 -2.77 -5.48 17.04
CA LEU A 88 -2.33 -6.44 18.06
C LEU A 88 -3.26 -7.65 18.21
N TRP A 89 -4.57 -7.46 18.04
CA TRP A 89 -5.53 -8.55 18.14
C TRP A 89 -5.37 -9.59 17.02
N LEU A 90 -5.02 -9.18 15.79
CA LEU A 90 -4.75 -10.11 14.69
C LEU A 90 -3.52 -10.97 14.99
N ASN A 91 -2.47 -10.34 15.52
CA ASN A 91 -1.28 -11.03 15.98
C ASN A 91 -1.60 -12.09 17.05
N ARG A 92 -2.38 -11.71 18.07
CA ARG A 92 -2.79 -12.62 19.16
C ARG A 92 -3.64 -13.78 18.64
N VAL A 93 -4.62 -13.52 17.78
CA VAL A 93 -5.48 -14.57 17.18
C VAL A 93 -4.65 -15.53 16.35
N TYR A 94 -3.75 -15.03 15.49
CA TYR A 94 -2.93 -15.89 14.65
C TYR A 94 -1.97 -16.77 15.47
N VAL A 95 -1.31 -16.19 16.47
CA VAL A 95 -0.44 -16.96 17.39
C VAL A 95 -1.24 -17.99 18.18
N ALA A 96 -2.42 -17.63 18.69
CA ALA A 96 -3.28 -18.57 19.39
C ALA A 96 -3.67 -19.76 18.50
N LEU A 97 -4.05 -19.51 17.24
CA LEU A 97 -4.38 -20.56 16.29
C LEU A 97 -3.17 -21.47 15.98
N LEU A 98 -1.97 -20.88 15.81
CA LEU A 98 -0.74 -21.65 15.60
C LEU A 98 -0.40 -22.54 16.80
N VAL A 99 -0.52 -22.01 18.03
CA VAL A 99 -0.29 -22.78 19.26
C VAL A 99 -1.34 -23.88 19.43
N LEU A 100 -2.61 -23.58 19.16
CA LEU A 100 -3.69 -24.56 19.18
C LEU A 100 -3.42 -25.70 18.19
N ASN A 101 -2.97 -25.40 16.96
CA ASN A 101 -2.60 -26.43 15.97
C ASN A 101 -1.40 -27.28 16.40
N CYS A 102 -0.43 -26.70 17.12
CA CYS A 102 0.67 -27.48 17.69
C CYS A 102 0.18 -28.47 18.78
N TRP A 103 -0.83 -28.09 19.56
CA TRP A 103 -1.30 -28.88 20.70
C TRP A 103 -2.51 -29.76 20.39
N SER A 104 -3.27 -29.46 19.34
CA SER A 104 -4.41 -30.23 18.85
C SER A 104 -3.96 -31.60 18.35
N THR A 105 -2.86 -31.69 17.59
CA THR A 105 -2.32 -32.96 17.08
C THR A 105 -2.08 -34.00 18.18
N PRO A 106 -1.25 -33.73 19.21
CA PRO A 106 -1.05 -34.69 20.30
C PRO A 106 -2.34 -34.96 21.08
N LEU A 107 -3.20 -33.95 21.28
CA LEU A 107 -4.46 -34.10 21.99
C LEU A 107 -5.43 -35.04 21.26
N ILE A 108 -5.58 -34.90 19.94
CA ILE A 108 -6.41 -35.75 19.08
C ILE A 108 -5.89 -37.19 19.13
N HIS A 109 -4.57 -37.40 19.03
CA HIS A 109 -3.97 -38.73 19.12
C HIS A 109 -4.23 -39.39 20.48
N ILE A 110 -4.19 -38.64 21.59
CA ILE A 110 -4.44 -39.17 22.93
C ILE A 110 -5.91 -39.53 23.14
N ILE A 111 -6.84 -38.62 22.78
CA ILE A 111 -8.28 -38.78 23.00
C ILE A 111 -8.86 -39.87 22.08
N PHE A 112 -8.47 -39.86 20.80
CA PHE A 112 -9.02 -40.74 19.77
C PHE A 112 -8.13 -41.94 19.46
N LYS A 113 -7.23 -42.32 20.38
CA LYS A 113 -6.32 -43.48 20.23
C LYS A 113 -6.99 -44.79 19.81
N HIS A 114 -8.27 -44.96 20.16
CA HIS A 114 -9.07 -46.15 19.83
C HIS A 114 -9.91 -46.01 18.56
N ARG A 115 -10.03 -44.80 17.99
CA ARG A 115 -10.83 -44.48 16.80
C ARG A 115 -9.94 -43.90 15.69
N VAL A 116 -9.12 -44.76 15.09
CA VAL A 116 -8.10 -44.38 14.09
C VAL A 116 -8.66 -43.50 12.98
N MET A 117 -9.77 -43.88 12.35
CA MET A 117 -10.34 -43.10 11.24
C MET A 117 -10.84 -41.71 11.65
N LEU A 118 -11.40 -41.58 12.86
CA LEU A 118 -11.84 -40.28 13.39
C LEU A 118 -10.64 -39.41 13.75
N SER A 119 -9.59 -39.99 14.35
CA SER A 119 -8.33 -39.29 14.63
C SER A 119 -7.72 -38.71 13.35
N ARG A 120 -7.61 -39.53 12.29
CA ARG A 120 -7.06 -39.11 10.99
C ARG A 120 -7.87 -38.01 10.33
N LEU A 121 -9.20 -38.08 10.42
CA LEU A 121 -10.10 -37.06 9.89
C LEU A 121 -9.92 -35.72 10.61
N LEU A 122 -9.88 -35.73 11.95
CA LEU A 122 -9.74 -34.52 12.76
C LEU A 122 -8.40 -33.83 12.52
N LEU A 123 -7.30 -34.57 12.42
CA LEU A 123 -5.97 -34.02 12.11
C LEU A 123 -5.94 -33.31 10.73
N LEU A 124 -6.54 -33.94 9.72
CA LEU A 124 -6.60 -33.34 8.38
C LEU A 124 -7.49 -32.09 8.32
N LEU A 125 -8.59 -32.07 9.09
CA LEU A 125 -9.47 -30.91 9.18
C LEU A 125 -8.78 -29.74 9.90
N ASP A 126 -8.14 -30.01 11.03
CA ASP A 126 -7.44 -28.99 11.82
C ASP A 126 -6.34 -28.30 11.01
N SER A 127 -5.47 -29.09 10.36
CA SER A 127 -4.41 -28.59 9.48
C SER A 127 -4.99 -27.78 8.30
N ALA A 128 -6.05 -28.26 7.63
CA ALA A 128 -6.65 -27.56 6.51
C ALA A 128 -7.27 -26.21 6.90
N LEU A 129 -7.88 -26.12 8.09
CA LEU A 129 -8.49 -24.88 8.58
C LEU A 129 -7.43 -23.81 8.86
N LEU A 130 -6.32 -24.18 9.50
CA LEU A 130 -5.26 -23.21 9.79
C LEU A 130 -4.50 -22.77 8.53
N ASP A 131 -4.27 -23.66 7.58
CA ASP A 131 -3.65 -23.33 6.28
C ASP A 131 -4.54 -22.36 5.49
N LEU A 132 -5.86 -22.58 5.49
CA LEU A 132 -6.83 -21.69 4.87
C LEU A 132 -6.86 -20.32 5.55
N PHE A 133 -6.83 -20.28 6.88
CA PHE A 133 -6.79 -19.03 7.63
C PHE A 133 -5.50 -18.25 7.35
N SER A 134 -4.36 -18.94 7.34
CA SER A 134 -3.02 -18.35 7.10
C SER A 134 -2.86 -17.79 5.69
N THR A 135 -3.50 -18.41 4.69
CA THR A 135 -3.40 -17.97 3.29
C THR A 135 -4.43 -16.92 2.91
N MET A 136 -5.68 -17.12 3.31
CA MET A 136 -6.81 -16.35 2.80
C MET A 136 -7.57 -15.63 3.92
N GLY A 137 -7.72 -16.25 5.10
CA GLY A 137 -8.46 -15.66 6.21
C GLY A 137 -7.93 -14.28 6.61
N LEU A 138 -6.62 -14.18 6.86
CA LEU A 138 -5.98 -12.90 7.22
C LEU A 138 -6.11 -11.85 6.11
N ALA A 139 -5.84 -12.24 4.86
CA ALA A 139 -5.91 -11.32 3.72
C ALA A 139 -7.34 -10.78 3.51
N VAL A 140 -8.35 -11.65 3.64
CA VAL A 140 -9.76 -11.25 3.53
C VAL A 140 -10.15 -10.31 4.68
N ILE A 141 -9.75 -10.59 5.92
CA ILE A 141 -10.02 -9.71 7.06
C ILE A 141 -9.42 -8.32 6.84
N LEU A 142 -8.16 -8.25 6.40
CA LEU A 142 -7.50 -6.96 6.12
C LEU A 142 -8.20 -6.22 4.97
N LEU A 143 -8.46 -6.87 3.84
CA LEU A 143 -9.13 -6.24 2.69
C LEU A 143 -10.54 -5.76 3.03
N THR A 144 -11.29 -6.51 3.85
CA THR A 144 -12.64 -6.11 4.28
C THR A 144 -12.60 -4.83 5.11
N SER A 145 -11.51 -4.57 5.83
CA SER A 145 -11.38 -3.36 6.64
C SER A 145 -11.25 -2.08 5.80
N TYR A 146 -10.76 -2.17 4.55
CA TYR A 146 -10.65 -1.04 3.61
C TYR A 146 -11.79 -0.95 2.60
N TYR A 147 -12.71 -1.93 2.60
CA TYR A 147 -13.80 -2.02 1.62
C TYR A 147 -14.71 -0.78 1.63
N ARG A 148 -14.96 -0.20 2.81
CA ARG A 148 -15.86 0.96 2.96
C ARG A 148 -15.26 2.25 2.42
N ASP A 149 -13.94 2.34 2.39
CA ASP A 149 -13.21 3.55 1.96
C ASP A 149 -12.94 3.55 0.46
N TYR A 150 -13.21 2.43 -0.22
CA TYR A 150 -12.98 2.28 -1.66
C TYR A 150 -14.13 2.90 -2.46
N ASP A 151 -13.79 3.86 -3.31
CA ASP A 151 -14.72 4.51 -4.22
C ASP A 151 -14.75 3.77 -5.57
N TYR A 152 -15.90 3.16 -5.88
CA TYR A 152 -16.12 2.41 -7.12
C TYR A 152 -16.24 3.29 -8.37
N VAL A 153 -16.63 4.56 -8.21
CA VAL A 153 -16.72 5.52 -9.32
C VAL A 153 -15.33 6.01 -9.69
N LEU A 154 -14.50 6.29 -8.68
CA LEU A 154 -13.09 6.64 -8.87
C LEU A 154 -12.24 5.45 -9.34
N GLY A 155 -12.61 4.23 -8.92
CA GLY A 155 -11.80 3.03 -9.12
C GLY A 155 -10.58 2.99 -8.19
N GLY A 156 -10.70 3.58 -7.00
CA GLY A 156 -9.59 3.75 -6.07
C GLY A 156 -10.02 4.36 -4.74
N PHE A 157 -9.06 4.90 -4.00
CA PHE A 157 -9.32 5.62 -2.75
C PHE A 157 -9.32 7.12 -3.00
N PRO A 158 -10.28 7.89 -2.43
CA PRO A 158 -10.29 9.35 -2.52
C PRO A 158 -8.95 9.95 -2.08
N MET A 159 -8.49 11.00 -2.75
CA MET A 159 -7.18 11.62 -2.49
C MET A 159 -7.00 12.02 -1.02
N GLN A 160 -8.06 12.52 -0.39
CA GLN A 160 -8.06 13.06 0.97
C GLN A 160 -7.58 12.01 1.99
N ILE A 161 -8.03 10.75 1.86
CA ILE A 161 -7.73 9.72 2.85
C ILE A 161 -6.24 9.37 2.92
N TRP A 162 -5.48 9.62 1.86
CA TRP A 162 -4.02 9.42 1.84
C TRP A 162 -3.26 10.41 2.74
N TYR A 163 -3.88 11.53 3.09
CA TYR A 163 -3.32 12.52 4.03
C TYR A 163 -3.56 12.14 5.50
N ASN A 164 -4.52 11.24 5.77
CA ASN A 164 -4.72 10.70 7.10
C ASN A 164 -3.53 9.80 7.48
N ASP A 165 -2.74 10.27 8.46
CA ASP A 165 -1.48 9.63 8.86
C ASP A 165 -1.67 8.18 9.28
N GLU A 166 -2.71 7.90 10.08
CA GLU A 166 -2.99 6.56 10.57
C GLU A 166 -3.45 5.65 9.43
N TRP A 167 -4.41 6.09 8.63
CA TRP A 167 -4.94 5.30 7.53
C TRP A 167 -3.84 4.93 6.53
N ALA A 168 -3.01 5.89 6.11
CA ALA A 168 -1.95 5.65 5.15
C ALA A 168 -0.89 4.68 5.68
N VAL A 169 -0.44 4.86 6.93
CA VAL A 169 0.57 3.97 7.53
C VAL A 169 0.02 2.57 7.76
N ASN A 170 -1.23 2.41 8.20
CA ASN A 170 -1.89 1.11 8.29
C ASN A 170 -1.96 0.45 6.92
N PHE A 171 -2.44 1.19 5.90
CA PHE A 171 -2.58 0.69 4.54
C PHE A 171 -1.25 0.15 4.00
N PHE A 172 -0.19 0.96 3.99
CA PHE A 172 1.10 0.55 3.42
C PHE A 172 1.73 -0.62 4.16
N ASN A 173 1.57 -0.72 5.48
CA ASN A 173 2.17 -1.82 6.24
C ASN A 173 1.34 -3.11 6.17
N GLU A 174 0.01 -3.03 6.22
CA GLU A 174 -0.85 -4.21 6.11
C GLU A 174 -0.83 -4.79 4.69
N PHE A 175 -0.71 -3.96 3.65
CA PHE A 175 -0.58 -4.44 2.28
C PHE A 175 0.75 -5.15 2.00
N LYS A 176 1.82 -4.89 2.75
CA LYS A 176 3.06 -5.71 2.72
C LYS A 176 2.81 -7.15 3.18
N PHE A 177 1.73 -7.39 3.93
CA PHE A 177 1.28 -8.73 4.29
C PHE A 177 0.32 -9.32 3.25
N VAL A 178 -0.61 -8.53 2.72
CA VAL A 178 -1.57 -9.00 1.70
C VAL A 178 -0.86 -9.38 0.39
N LEU A 179 0.04 -8.51 -0.07
CA LEU A 179 0.83 -8.70 -1.29
C LEU A 179 2.02 -9.64 -1.04
N VAL A 180 2.47 -10.30 -2.11
CA VAL A 180 3.65 -11.15 -2.07
C VAL A 180 4.89 -10.28 -2.16
N VAL A 181 5.57 -10.08 -1.02
CA VAL A 181 6.76 -9.20 -0.93
C VAL A 181 8.09 -9.96 -0.92
N SER A 182 8.08 -11.29 -0.84
CA SER A 182 9.31 -12.10 -0.87
C SER A 182 9.09 -13.53 -1.36
N TRP A 183 10.18 -14.19 -1.77
CA TRP A 183 10.16 -15.60 -2.18
C TRP A 183 9.71 -16.54 -1.07
N MET A 184 10.06 -16.25 0.19
CA MET A 184 9.61 -17.04 1.34
C MET A 184 8.10 -16.87 1.59
N ASP A 185 7.56 -15.66 1.38
CA ASP A 185 6.11 -15.44 1.42
C ASP A 185 5.41 -16.25 0.32
N LEU A 186 5.89 -16.14 -0.92
CA LEU A 186 5.34 -16.90 -2.05
C LEU A 186 5.35 -18.41 -1.78
N LEU A 187 6.50 -18.93 -1.34
CA LEU A 187 6.68 -20.34 -1.04
C LEU A 187 5.70 -20.80 0.04
N SER A 188 5.57 -20.04 1.13
CA SER A 188 4.65 -20.40 2.21
C SER A 188 3.20 -20.52 1.73
N ARG A 189 2.73 -19.56 0.91
CA ARG A 189 1.37 -19.59 0.34
C ARG A 189 1.17 -20.81 -0.56
N LEU A 190 2.14 -21.12 -1.42
CA LEU A 190 2.09 -22.29 -2.29
C LEU A 190 2.01 -23.60 -1.48
N VAL A 191 2.80 -23.71 -0.41
CA VAL A 191 2.77 -24.89 0.47
C VAL A 191 1.41 -25.02 1.13
N PHE A 192 0.87 -23.96 1.74
CA PHE A 192 -0.44 -24.01 2.39
C PHE A 192 -1.60 -24.32 1.43
N TYR A 193 -1.60 -23.75 0.22
CA TYR A 193 -2.62 -24.06 -0.79
C TYR A 193 -2.54 -25.52 -1.23
N THR A 194 -1.34 -26.02 -1.50
CA THR A 194 -1.16 -27.43 -1.90
C THR A 194 -1.50 -28.38 -0.76
N GLY A 195 -1.10 -28.06 0.48
CA GLY A 195 -1.45 -28.79 1.69
C GLY A 195 -2.96 -28.87 1.90
N THR A 196 -3.67 -27.75 1.77
CA THR A 196 -5.14 -27.70 1.86
C THR A 196 -5.81 -28.58 0.81
N ILE A 197 -5.37 -28.53 -0.45
CA ILE A 197 -5.91 -29.38 -1.53
C ILE A 197 -5.69 -30.87 -1.23
N VAL A 198 -4.48 -31.24 -0.79
CA VAL A 198 -4.15 -32.63 -0.42
C VAL A 198 -4.99 -33.09 0.77
N ALA A 199 -5.17 -32.24 1.78
CA ALA A 199 -6.02 -32.54 2.93
C ALA A 199 -7.47 -32.81 2.50
N ILE A 200 -8.04 -31.95 1.66
CA ILE A 200 -9.42 -32.11 1.17
C ILE A 200 -9.61 -33.39 0.36
N GLU A 201 -8.67 -33.73 -0.55
CA GLU A 201 -8.76 -35.00 -1.30
C GLU A 201 -8.64 -36.22 -0.38
N ASN A 202 -7.78 -36.16 0.65
CA ASN A 202 -7.67 -37.21 1.65
C ASN A 202 -8.95 -37.33 2.51
N ILE A 203 -9.57 -36.22 2.91
CA ILE A 203 -10.85 -36.20 3.63
C ILE A 203 -11.95 -36.83 2.77
N LYS A 204 -12.02 -36.48 1.49
CA LYS A 204 -12.97 -37.09 0.55
C LYS A 204 -12.75 -38.59 0.40
N GLU A 205 -11.51 -39.06 0.36
CA GLU A 205 -11.21 -40.48 0.36
C GLU A 205 -11.60 -41.18 1.67
N LEU A 206 -11.43 -40.53 2.83
CA LEU A 206 -11.93 -41.02 4.13
C LEU A 206 -13.45 -41.15 4.17
N LEU A 207 -14.17 -40.17 3.61
CA LEU A 207 -15.62 -40.10 3.62
C LEU A 207 -16.29 -40.99 2.56
N ARG A 208 -15.55 -41.41 1.51
CA ARG A 208 -16.04 -42.41 0.56
C ARG A 208 -16.29 -43.73 1.26
N GLN A 209 -17.57 -44.11 1.39
CA GLN A 209 -17.99 -45.42 1.86
C GLN A 209 -17.19 -46.50 1.13
N ALA A 210 -16.50 -47.36 1.89
CA ALA A 210 -15.96 -48.59 1.32
C ALA A 210 -17.14 -49.33 0.64
N PRO A 211 -17.00 -49.82 -0.60
CA PRO A 211 -18.09 -50.53 -1.26
C PRO A 211 -18.53 -51.69 -0.35
N SER A 212 -19.73 -51.53 0.22
CA SER A 212 -20.38 -52.53 1.03
C SER A 212 -20.66 -53.74 0.15
N LYS A 213 -20.11 -54.89 0.56
CA LYS A 213 -20.33 -56.23 0.00
C LYS A 213 -19.68 -56.50 -1.37
N GLN A 214 -18.43 -56.93 -1.34
CA GLN A 214 -18.02 -58.05 -2.19
C GLN A 214 -17.77 -59.26 -1.27
N LYS A 215 -18.63 -60.27 -1.43
CA LYS A 215 -18.63 -61.52 -0.66
C LYS A 215 -17.21 -62.03 -0.41
N ARG A 216 -16.94 -62.44 0.84
CA ARG A 216 -15.89 -63.40 1.20
C ARG A 216 -15.81 -64.48 0.11
N ARG A 217 -14.79 -64.40 -0.75
CA ARG A 217 -14.15 -65.60 -1.30
C ARG A 217 -12.84 -65.75 -0.55
N VAL A 218 -12.81 -66.74 0.32
CA VAL A 218 -11.56 -67.29 0.86
C VAL A 218 -10.77 -67.79 -0.35
N GLY A 219 -9.68 -67.11 -0.67
CA GLY A 219 -8.63 -67.55 -1.58
C GLY A 219 -7.30 -67.31 -0.87
N PRO A 220 -6.29 -68.18 -1.03
CA PRO A 220 -5.15 -68.25 -0.12
C PRO A 220 -4.33 -66.96 -0.18
N SER A 221 -3.77 -66.60 0.98
CA SER A 221 -2.84 -65.50 1.19
C SER A 221 -1.93 -65.27 -0.01
N ALA A 222 -2.12 -64.15 -0.70
CA ALA A 222 -1.15 -63.65 -1.65
C ALA A 222 0.05 -63.13 -0.86
N SER A 223 0.99 -64.03 -0.59
CA SER A 223 2.37 -63.69 -0.31
C SER A 223 2.88 -62.73 -1.40
N PHE A 224 3.46 -61.62 -0.97
CA PHE A 224 4.22 -60.73 -1.83
C PHE A 224 5.36 -61.52 -2.47
N LEU A 225 5.21 -61.94 -3.72
CA LEU A 225 6.32 -62.42 -4.54
C LEU A 225 7.06 -61.21 -5.13
N PRO A 226 8.39 -61.13 -5.00
CA PRO A 226 9.18 -60.02 -5.49
C PRO A 226 9.39 -60.16 -7.00
N GLY A 227 8.57 -59.46 -7.79
CA GLY A 227 8.79 -59.26 -9.22
C GLY A 227 9.90 -58.24 -9.48
N LYS A 228 11.02 -58.70 -10.03
CA LYS A 228 12.27 -57.98 -10.30
C LYS A 228 12.13 -56.66 -11.10
N ARG A 229 12.92 -55.67 -10.63
CA ARG A 229 13.56 -54.52 -11.34
C ARG A 229 12.59 -53.44 -11.88
N SER A 230 12.45 -52.28 -11.22
CA SER A 230 13.37 -51.13 -11.38
C SER A 230 13.31 -50.08 -10.23
N ILE A 231 12.61 -50.34 -9.12
CA ILE A 231 12.44 -49.35 -8.01
C ILE A 231 12.81 -49.97 -6.64
N GLY A 232 13.28 -51.22 -6.64
CA GLY A 232 13.57 -52.02 -5.44
C GLY A 232 14.51 -51.39 -4.40
N PRO A 233 15.61 -50.70 -4.77
CA PRO A 233 16.56 -50.18 -3.78
C PRO A 233 15.99 -49.02 -2.95
N LEU A 234 15.34 -48.05 -3.60
CA LEU A 234 14.66 -46.93 -2.95
C LEU A 234 13.47 -47.44 -2.11
N MET A 235 12.71 -48.42 -2.63
CA MET A 235 11.58 -49.02 -1.93
C MET A 235 11.99 -49.83 -0.69
N HIS A 236 13.10 -50.57 -0.75
CA HIS A 236 13.64 -51.26 0.43
C HIS A 236 14.23 -50.29 1.46
N ALA A 237 14.90 -49.21 1.01
CA ALA A 237 15.44 -48.19 1.90
C ALA A 237 14.32 -47.45 2.68
N ILE A 238 13.19 -47.16 2.03
CA ILE A 238 12.01 -46.56 2.68
C ILE A 238 11.33 -47.55 3.64
N ALA A 239 11.27 -48.84 3.29
CA ALA A 239 10.71 -49.88 4.16
C ALA A 239 11.59 -50.20 5.38
N SER A 240 12.92 -50.05 5.27
CA SER A 240 13.86 -50.24 6.39
C SER A 240 13.91 -49.08 7.39
N LEU A 241 13.24 -47.96 7.08
CA LEU A 241 13.20 -46.76 7.92
C LEU A 241 12.13 -46.81 9.02
N GLN A 242 11.40 -47.92 9.22
CA GLN A 242 10.36 -48.02 10.25
C GLN A 242 10.93 -47.84 11.66
N PRO A 243 10.74 -46.69 12.32
CA PRO A 243 11.07 -46.57 13.73
C PRO A 243 10.02 -47.36 14.52
N PRO A 244 10.32 -47.77 15.77
CA PRO A 244 9.27 -48.25 16.66
C PRO A 244 8.21 -47.15 16.82
N GLN A 245 7.03 -47.37 16.23
CA GLN A 245 5.96 -46.37 16.03
C GLN A 245 5.64 -45.59 17.31
N ARG A 246 5.57 -46.28 18.47
CA ARG A 246 5.32 -45.67 19.79
C ARG A 246 6.43 -44.75 20.33
N ARG A 247 7.69 -44.87 19.87
CA ARG A 247 8.76 -43.94 20.25
C ARG A 247 8.72 -42.71 19.35
N PHE A 248 8.47 -42.91 18.06
CA PHE A 248 8.32 -41.82 17.09
C PHE A 248 7.16 -40.89 17.47
N ASP A 249 5.97 -41.42 17.73
CA ASP A 249 4.79 -40.62 18.10
C ASP A 249 5.06 -39.78 19.37
N ARG A 250 5.78 -40.35 20.35
CA ARG A 250 6.16 -39.62 21.56
C ARG A 250 7.12 -38.47 21.27
N ILE A 251 8.12 -38.68 20.44
CA ILE A 251 9.07 -37.63 20.05
C ILE A 251 8.33 -36.53 19.27
N ALA A 252 7.49 -36.91 18.31
CA ALA A 252 6.66 -35.99 17.53
C ALA A 252 5.78 -35.10 18.42
N HIS A 253 5.06 -35.70 19.38
CA HIS A 253 4.23 -34.95 20.33
C HIS A 253 5.05 -33.99 21.19
N VAL A 254 6.21 -34.43 21.69
CA VAL A 254 7.10 -33.57 22.48
C VAL A 254 7.58 -32.38 21.66
N VAL A 255 7.99 -32.60 20.40
CA VAL A 255 8.43 -31.53 19.50
C VAL A 255 7.33 -30.50 19.29
N LEU A 256 6.09 -30.92 18.99
CA LEU A 256 4.98 -30.00 18.76
C LEU A 256 4.60 -29.21 20.02
N ILE A 257 4.55 -29.87 21.18
CA ILE A 257 4.24 -29.20 22.45
C ILE A 257 5.30 -28.15 22.78
N VAL A 258 6.59 -28.53 22.68
CA VAL A 258 7.72 -27.64 22.95
C VAL A 258 7.75 -26.47 21.96
N TRP A 259 7.45 -26.71 20.69
CA TRP A 259 7.40 -25.63 19.69
C TRP A 259 6.26 -24.64 19.98
N GLY A 260 5.05 -25.13 20.27
CA GLY A 260 3.93 -24.27 20.65
C GLY A 260 4.23 -23.44 21.89
N LEU A 261 4.91 -24.02 22.90
CA LEU A 261 5.37 -23.29 24.07
C LEU A 261 6.42 -22.23 23.71
N MET A 262 7.39 -22.56 22.85
CA MET A 262 8.41 -21.62 22.40
C MET A 262 7.79 -20.42 21.68
N VAL A 263 6.86 -20.65 20.73
CA VAL A 263 6.14 -19.58 20.01
C VAL A 263 5.35 -18.70 20.99
N LEU A 264 4.64 -19.32 21.94
CA LEU A 264 3.89 -18.59 22.95
C LEU A 264 4.81 -17.73 23.83
N CYS A 265 5.95 -18.27 24.27
CA CYS A 265 6.95 -17.53 25.05
C CYS A 265 7.54 -16.36 24.25
N LEU A 266 7.87 -16.56 22.97
CA LEU A 266 8.37 -15.49 22.10
C LEU A 266 7.33 -14.38 21.92
N HIS A 267 6.06 -14.74 21.68
CA HIS A 267 5.00 -13.77 21.54
C HIS A 267 4.71 -13.04 22.86
N ALA A 268 4.64 -13.75 23.98
CA ALA A 268 4.45 -13.14 25.30
C ALA A 268 5.60 -12.19 25.65
N HIS A 269 6.86 -12.59 25.38
CA HIS A 269 8.01 -11.71 25.55
C HIS A 269 7.88 -10.44 24.70
N ALA A 270 7.50 -10.58 23.43
CA ALA A 270 7.25 -9.42 22.57
C ALA A 270 6.10 -8.53 23.08
N ASP A 271 5.07 -9.11 23.71
CA ASP A 271 3.92 -8.40 24.27
C ASP A 271 4.22 -7.71 25.61
N THR A 272 5.24 -8.16 26.34
CA THR A 272 5.72 -7.47 27.56
C THR A 272 6.46 -6.17 27.28
N ARG A 273 6.76 -5.85 26.01
CA ARG A 273 7.45 -4.61 25.66
C ARG A 273 6.59 -3.40 26.01
N ARG A 274 7.27 -2.36 26.51
CA ARG A 274 6.63 -1.11 26.95
C ARG A 274 5.80 -0.50 25.83
N HIS A 275 4.59 -0.08 26.17
CA HIS A 275 3.78 0.75 25.31
C HIS A 275 4.32 2.18 25.33
N VAL A 276 4.51 2.77 24.15
CA VAL A 276 4.97 4.17 24.00
C VAL A 276 3.77 4.99 23.58
N THR A 277 3.37 5.96 24.39
CA THR A 277 2.14 6.75 24.15
C THR A 277 2.20 7.59 22.88
N GLN A 278 3.40 8.05 22.52
CA GLN A 278 3.67 8.83 21.29
C GLN A 278 3.74 7.94 20.05
N CYS A 279 3.71 6.62 20.21
CA CYS A 279 3.68 5.69 19.10
C CYS A 279 2.24 5.33 18.75
N LEU A 280 1.65 6.04 17.79
CA LEU A 280 0.28 5.75 17.32
C LEU A 280 0.19 4.36 16.67
N MET A 281 1.28 3.88 16.08
CA MET A 281 1.34 2.55 15.47
C MET A 281 2.54 1.75 15.96
N GLN A 282 2.32 1.06 17.06
CA GLN A 282 3.32 0.16 17.64
C GLN A 282 3.18 -1.26 17.07
N VAL A 283 4.27 -1.75 16.49
CA VAL A 283 4.42 -3.17 16.11
C VAL A 283 5.24 -3.90 17.18
N ARG A 284 5.19 -5.23 17.23
CA ARG A 284 5.88 -6.03 18.26
C ARG A 284 6.64 -7.22 17.65
N PRO A 285 7.70 -6.99 16.84
CA PRO A 285 8.47 -8.05 16.21
C PRO A 285 9.15 -8.93 17.26
N TRP A 286 9.13 -10.25 17.14
CA TRP A 286 9.65 -11.12 18.22
C TRP A 286 11.12 -10.91 18.56
N THR A 287 11.94 -10.48 17.60
CA THR A 287 13.39 -10.30 17.74
C THR A 287 13.83 -8.88 18.15
N ALA A 288 12.90 -7.93 18.26
CA ALA A 288 13.25 -6.54 18.56
C ALA A 288 13.77 -6.36 20.01
N ALA A 289 14.86 -5.63 20.17
CA ALA A 289 15.41 -5.30 21.49
C ALA A 289 14.75 -4.04 22.11
N ARG A 290 14.26 -3.13 21.28
CA ARG A 290 13.62 -1.86 21.67
C ARG A 290 12.15 -1.83 21.26
N PRO A 291 11.32 -0.95 21.85
CA PRO A 291 9.99 -0.62 21.33
C PRO A 291 10.08 -0.18 19.87
N THR A 292 9.35 -0.85 18.99
CA THR A 292 9.32 -0.56 17.55
C THR A 292 8.07 0.23 17.21
N CYS A 293 8.26 1.34 16.51
CA CYS A 293 7.19 2.27 16.17
C CYS A 293 7.23 2.59 14.69
N VAL A 294 6.08 2.59 14.01
CA VAL A 294 6.02 2.90 12.58
C VAL A 294 5.53 4.32 12.33
N LEU A 295 4.51 4.74 13.07
CA LEU A 295 4.00 6.12 13.10
C LEU A 295 4.28 6.73 14.48
N LEU A 296 5.25 7.65 14.51
CA LEU A 296 5.64 8.38 15.71
C LEU A 296 4.98 9.77 15.67
N ALA A 297 4.13 10.07 16.65
CA ALA A 297 3.44 11.35 16.76
C ALA A 297 3.86 12.07 18.03
N MET A 298 4.49 13.23 17.88
CA MET A 298 4.79 14.14 18.98
C MET A 298 3.73 15.24 19.01
N ASP A 299 2.85 15.17 20.01
CA ASP A 299 1.81 16.18 20.24
C ASP A 299 2.16 16.99 21.50
N CYS A 300 2.63 18.22 21.32
CA CYS A 300 3.09 19.04 22.43
C CYS A 300 1.94 19.44 23.38
N HIS A 301 0.70 19.57 22.88
CA HIS A 301 -0.45 19.91 23.70
C HIS A 301 -0.89 18.73 24.59
N ILE A 302 -0.95 17.51 24.04
CA ILE A 302 -1.30 16.31 24.82
C ILE A 302 -0.24 15.99 25.88
N ASN A 303 1.04 16.24 25.56
CA ASN A 303 2.15 15.94 26.47
C ASN A 303 2.46 17.07 27.46
N ASP A 304 1.74 18.20 27.40
CA ASP A 304 1.97 19.39 28.25
C ASP A 304 3.43 19.91 28.17
N VAL A 305 3.94 20.02 26.95
CA VAL A 305 5.31 20.48 26.64
C VAL A 305 5.30 21.57 25.56
N ARG A 306 6.42 22.27 25.36
CA ARG A 306 6.49 23.39 24.41
C ARG A 306 7.07 23.00 23.04
N GLY A 307 7.92 21.97 23.01
CA GLY A 307 8.55 21.48 21.78
C GLY A 307 10.06 21.72 21.73
N HIS A 308 10.70 21.89 22.90
CA HIS A 308 12.15 21.98 22.99
C HIS A 308 12.80 20.60 22.79
N GLU A 309 14.10 20.58 22.50
CA GLU A 309 14.83 19.31 22.31
C GLU A 309 14.74 18.40 23.54
N ASP A 310 14.81 18.97 24.74
CA ASP A 310 14.71 18.24 26.01
C ASP A 310 13.31 17.62 26.23
N ASP A 311 12.27 18.20 25.61
CA ASP A 311 10.91 17.66 25.64
C ASP A 311 10.77 16.47 24.68
N ILE A 312 11.41 16.54 23.51
CA ILE A 312 11.20 15.59 22.40
C ILE A 312 12.12 14.37 22.50
N ASN A 313 13.40 14.59 22.81
CA ASN A 313 14.43 13.55 22.82
C ASN A 313 14.11 12.33 23.71
N PRO A 314 13.55 12.49 24.94
CA PRO A 314 13.23 11.35 25.79
C PRO A 314 12.28 10.33 25.14
N TYR A 315 11.38 10.80 24.27
CA TYR A 315 10.44 9.93 23.55
C TYR A 315 11.09 9.31 22.31
N TRP A 316 11.88 10.08 21.57
CA TRP A 316 12.53 9.63 20.34
C TRP A 316 13.64 8.61 20.60
N GLU A 317 14.36 8.72 21.72
CA GLU A 317 15.41 7.76 22.09
C GLU A 317 14.87 6.42 22.58
N LEU A 318 13.61 6.38 23.04
CA LEU A 318 12.96 5.17 23.53
C LEU A 318 12.62 4.19 22.39
N VAL A 319 12.36 4.71 21.19
CA VAL A 319 11.92 3.90 20.04
C VAL A 319 13.11 3.43 19.18
N ASP A 320 12.91 2.34 18.44
CA ASP A 320 13.84 1.88 17.43
C ASP A 320 13.77 2.78 16.18
N PRO A 321 14.83 3.57 15.88
CA PRO A 321 14.77 4.57 14.82
C PRO A 321 14.70 3.95 13.42
N ILE A 322 15.08 2.69 13.25
CA ILE A 322 15.02 1.99 11.97
C ILE A 322 13.57 1.66 11.58
N THR A 323 12.67 1.55 12.57
CA THR A 323 11.28 1.14 12.32
C THR A 323 10.34 2.29 11.99
N VAL A 324 10.71 3.52 12.34
CA VAL A 324 9.88 4.70 12.15
C VAL A 324 9.92 5.10 10.68
N THR A 325 8.75 5.09 10.03
CA THR A 325 8.60 5.50 8.63
C THR A 325 7.88 6.85 8.51
N ARG A 326 7.10 7.25 9.52
CA ARG A 326 6.41 8.54 9.50
C ARG A 326 6.53 9.22 10.85
N ILE A 327 6.96 10.47 10.83
CA ILE A 327 7.00 11.34 12.01
C ILE A 327 5.99 12.46 11.80
N VAL A 328 5.15 12.67 12.81
CA VAL A 328 4.18 13.75 12.84
C VAL A 328 4.43 14.58 14.09
N ILE A 329 4.65 15.88 13.94
CA ILE A 329 4.81 16.82 15.05
C ILE A 329 3.62 17.77 15.01
N ARG A 330 2.90 17.89 16.13
CA ARG A 330 1.67 18.67 16.23
C ARG A 330 1.66 19.57 17.46
N HIS A 331 1.04 20.72 17.32
CA HIS A 331 0.68 21.62 18.43
C HIS A 331 1.86 22.12 19.24
N CYS A 332 3.05 22.21 18.66
CA CYS A 332 4.24 22.68 19.34
C CYS A 332 4.36 24.20 19.21
N PRO A 333 4.14 24.98 20.28
CA PRO A 333 4.23 26.44 20.22
C PRO A 333 5.64 26.96 20.01
N GLU A 334 6.68 26.21 20.37
CA GLU A 334 8.08 26.58 20.20
C GLU A 334 8.88 25.32 19.81
N LEU A 335 8.78 24.89 18.55
CA LEU A 335 9.51 23.73 18.04
C LEU A 335 10.97 24.10 17.80
N HIS A 336 11.85 23.40 18.52
CA HIS A 336 13.28 23.33 18.27
C HIS A 336 13.56 21.92 17.74
N MET A 337 13.78 21.79 16.43
CA MET A 337 13.91 20.49 15.79
C MET A 337 15.18 19.77 16.31
N PRO A 338 15.05 18.62 16.99
CA PRO A 338 16.20 17.99 17.61
C PRO A 338 17.08 17.27 16.57
N PRO A 339 18.42 17.31 16.70
CA PRO A 339 19.37 16.57 15.86
C PRO A 339 19.09 15.07 15.78
N THR A 340 18.43 14.52 16.81
CA THR A 340 17.99 13.12 16.88
C THR A 340 17.16 12.69 15.66
N ILE A 341 16.55 13.63 14.92
CA ILE A 341 15.83 13.33 13.66
C ILE A 341 16.71 12.57 12.66
N GLN A 342 18.02 12.82 12.66
CA GLN A 342 18.99 12.20 11.75
C GLN A 342 19.18 10.69 11.99
N ARG A 343 18.64 10.14 13.09
CA ARG A 343 18.71 8.69 13.36
C ARG A 343 17.70 7.88 12.56
N PHE A 344 16.61 8.51 12.08
CA PHE A 344 15.49 7.82 11.43
C PHE A 344 15.75 7.57 9.95
N SER A 345 16.62 6.61 9.65
CA SER A 345 17.07 6.32 8.27
C SER A 345 16.01 5.75 7.33
N HIS A 346 14.86 5.32 7.87
CA HIS A 346 13.73 4.81 7.09
C HIS A 346 12.53 5.76 7.09
N LEU A 347 12.74 7.00 7.53
CA LEU A 347 11.74 8.05 7.45
C LEU A 347 11.35 8.28 5.99
N ASP A 348 10.07 8.07 5.70
CA ASP A 348 9.44 8.23 4.40
C ASP A 348 8.62 9.54 4.35
N THR A 349 8.00 9.92 5.46
CA THR A 349 7.23 11.17 5.57
C THR A 349 7.54 11.91 6.87
N LEU A 350 7.81 13.22 6.75
CA LEU A 350 7.81 14.15 7.88
C LEU A 350 6.62 15.11 7.75
N LYS A 351 5.83 15.25 8.81
CA LYS A 351 4.67 16.15 8.85
C LYS A 351 4.70 17.07 10.07
N LEU A 352 4.54 18.36 9.84
CA LEU A 352 4.30 19.38 10.87
C LEU A 352 2.86 19.89 10.75
N TYR A 353 2.15 19.97 11.87
CA TYR A 353 0.81 20.54 11.92
C TYR A 353 0.65 21.50 13.10
N ASN A 354 0.10 22.69 12.85
CA ASN A 354 -0.20 23.69 13.89
C ASN A 354 0.98 23.91 14.85
N THR A 355 2.12 24.32 14.30
CA THR A 355 3.41 24.36 15.00
C THR A 355 4.16 25.66 14.66
N THR A 356 4.91 26.21 15.60
CA THR A 356 5.83 27.33 15.31
C THR A 356 7.26 26.82 15.38
N VAL A 357 7.95 26.82 14.25
CA VAL A 357 9.35 26.41 14.12
C VAL A 357 10.22 27.61 14.47
N VAL A 358 10.82 27.56 15.66
CA VAL A 358 11.73 28.59 16.17
C VAL A 358 13.16 28.30 15.72
N ASP A 359 13.59 27.05 15.88
CA ASP A 359 14.90 26.57 15.45
C ASP A 359 14.77 25.26 14.68
N TRP A 360 15.34 25.22 13.49
CA TRP A 360 15.57 24.02 12.71
C TRP A 360 16.87 24.20 11.93
N SER A 361 17.96 24.05 12.68
CA SER A 361 19.34 24.28 12.25
C SER A 361 19.93 23.13 11.43
N ASP A 362 21.14 23.33 10.91
CA ASP A 362 21.88 22.35 10.11
C ASP A 362 22.15 21.04 10.86
N SER A 363 22.27 21.07 12.19
CA SER A 363 22.46 19.86 13.00
C SER A 363 21.24 18.93 13.00
N ALA A 364 20.06 19.45 12.65
CA ALA A 364 18.84 18.68 12.49
C ALA A 364 18.36 18.66 11.02
N ALA A 365 19.28 18.91 10.08
CA ALA A 365 18.92 18.95 8.66
C ALA A 365 18.51 17.57 8.11
N LEU A 366 17.54 17.62 7.20
CA LEU A 366 17.24 16.49 6.31
C LEU A 366 18.37 16.37 5.30
N THR A 367 18.96 15.17 5.21
CA THR A 367 20.10 14.91 4.32
C THR A 367 20.00 13.55 3.66
N THR A 368 20.56 13.38 2.46
CA THR A 368 20.60 12.09 1.76
C THR A 368 21.28 11.02 2.61
N GLN A 369 22.32 11.40 3.35
CA GLN A 369 23.02 10.49 4.26
C GLN A 369 22.10 9.91 5.35
N HIS A 370 21.29 10.77 5.99
CA HIS A 370 20.52 10.38 7.17
C HIS A 370 19.08 9.97 6.84
N HIS A 371 18.53 10.45 5.73
CA HIS A 371 17.14 10.23 5.31
C HIS A 371 17.08 9.79 3.83
N PRO A 372 17.71 8.68 3.44
CA PRO A 372 17.86 8.30 2.04
C PRO A 372 16.53 7.97 1.34
N VAL A 373 15.47 7.68 2.10
CA VAL A 373 14.17 7.20 1.57
C VAL A 373 13.01 8.16 1.83
N ILE A 374 13.27 9.37 2.32
CA ILE A 374 12.19 10.34 2.58
C ILE A 374 11.58 10.81 1.25
N GLY A 375 10.28 10.58 1.09
CA GLY A 375 9.54 10.93 -0.12
C GLY A 375 8.72 12.21 0.02
N SER A 376 8.14 12.44 1.21
CA SER A 376 7.18 13.51 1.43
C SER A 376 7.52 14.40 2.63
N LEU A 377 7.37 15.72 2.44
CA LEU A 377 7.43 16.73 3.50
C LEU A 377 6.14 17.55 3.51
N PHE A 378 5.38 17.45 4.60
CA PHE A 378 4.13 18.16 4.80
C PHE A 378 4.27 19.18 5.93
N VAL A 379 3.99 20.44 5.65
CA VAL A 379 4.08 21.55 6.60
C VAL A 379 2.77 22.31 6.57
N VAL A 380 1.97 22.17 7.62
CA VAL A 380 0.58 22.65 7.63
C VAL A 380 0.34 23.52 8.83
N ARG A 381 -0.30 24.69 8.66
CA ARG A 381 -0.57 25.63 9.76
C ARG A 381 0.70 25.93 10.57
N THR A 382 1.82 26.12 9.88
CA THR A 382 3.14 26.23 10.52
C THR A 382 3.70 27.64 10.35
N ASN A 383 4.26 28.18 11.41
CA ASN A 383 4.91 29.50 11.41
C ASN A 383 6.43 29.32 11.51
N PHE A 384 7.17 29.98 10.62
CA PHE A 384 8.63 29.98 10.60
C PHE A 384 9.18 31.31 11.11
N THR A 385 10.30 31.26 11.82
CA THR A 385 11.11 32.45 12.14
C THR A 385 11.36 33.26 10.86
N ASP A 386 11.04 34.55 10.92
CA ASP A 386 11.14 35.51 9.81
C ASP A 386 10.36 35.15 8.53
N GLY A 387 9.52 34.10 8.53
CA GLY A 387 8.75 33.69 7.35
C GLY A 387 9.61 33.18 6.20
N GLN A 388 10.74 32.54 6.52
CA GLN A 388 11.67 31.94 5.56
C GLN A 388 11.81 30.44 5.80
N LEU A 389 12.29 29.71 4.79
CA LEU A 389 12.61 28.30 4.96
C LEU A 389 13.77 28.14 5.96
N PRO A 390 13.68 27.21 6.93
CA PRO A 390 14.74 27.01 7.91
C PRO A 390 15.94 26.25 7.32
N PRO A 391 17.16 26.42 7.88
CA PRO A 391 18.38 25.76 7.40
C PRO A 391 18.24 24.24 7.25
N GLY A 392 17.49 23.59 8.14
CA GLY A 392 17.32 22.15 8.14
C GLY A 392 16.59 21.55 6.93
N VAL A 393 15.91 22.38 6.11
CA VAL A 393 15.38 21.98 4.79
C VAL A 393 16.16 22.58 3.63
N MET A 394 17.28 23.25 3.91
CA MET A 394 18.15 23.94 2.95
C MET A 394 19.58 23.39 2.93
N SER A 395 19.79 22.15 3.41
CA SER A 395 21.08 21.49 3.32
C SER A 395 21.55 21.32 1.88
N SER A 396 22.85 21.45 1.63
CA SER A 396 23.45 21.14 0.33
C SER A 396 23.38 19.65 -0.02
N ASP A 397 23.19 18.78 0.97
CA ASP A 397 22.95 17.34 0.79
C ASP A 397 21.47 16.98 1.00
N PHE A 398 20.53 17.87 0.66
CA PHE A 398 19.10 17.60 0.86
C PHE A 398 18.66 16.31 0.12
N PRO A 399 17.78 15.48 0.70
CA PRO A 399 17.48 14.15 0.16
C PRO A 399 16.90 14.20 -1.26
N GLN A 400 17.57 13.50 -2.18
CA GLN A 400 17.15 13.45 -3.59
C GLN A 400 15.95 12.52 -3.85
N SER A 401 15.51 11.77 -2.83
CA SER A 401 14.31 10.92 -2.87
C SER A 401 13.01 11.69 -2.68
N VAL A 402 13.06 12.96 -2.23
CA VAL A 402 11.88 13.79 -2.02
C VAL A 402 11.22 14.10 -3.35
N TYR A 403 9.96 13.68 -3.49
CA TYR A 403 9.16 13.94 -4.69
C TYR A 403 7.91 14.76 -4.39
N ASP A 404 7.60 15.00 -3.11
CA ASP A 404 6.35 15.62 -2.67
C ASP A 404 6.60 16.59 -1.51
N ILE A 405 6.36 17.87 -1.74
CA ILE A 405 6.57 18.95 -0.77
C ILE A 405 5.33 19.82 -0.73
N GLU A 406 4.70 19.91 0.44
CA GLU A 406 3.46 20.68 0.60
C GLU A 406 3.53 21.57 1.84
N PHE A 407 3.52 22.88 1.60
CA PHE A 407 3.48 23.94 2.61
C PHE A 407 2.13 24.64 2.48
N SER A 408 1.26 24.41 3.45
CA SER A 408 -0.12 24.89 3.46
C SER A 408 -0.42 25.70 4.72
N VAL A 409 -0.93 26.92 4.57
CA VAL A 409 -1.22 27.82 5.70
C VAL A 409 0.07 28.12 6.49
N THR A 410 1.00 28.84 5.88
CA THR A 410 2.24 29.28 6.55
C THR A 410 2.45 30.78 6.40
N ASN A 411 3.47 31.32 7.09
CA ASN A 411 3.90 32.71 6.91
C ASN A 411 5.06 32.85 5.90
N LEU A 412 5.27 31.86 5.03
CA LEU A 412 6.33 31.90 4.03
C LEU A 412 6.05 33.00 2.98
N HIS A 413 6.96 33.97 2.85
CA HIS A 413 6.78 35.11 1.93
C HIS A 413 7.80 35.12 0.77
N THR A 414 8.84 34.29 0.82
CA THR A 414 9.80 34.14 -0.26
C THR A 414 10.47 32.76 -0.24
N LEU A 415 11.14 32.39 -1.33
CA LEU A 415 12.00 31.21 -1.41
C LEU A 415 13.44 31.66 -1.72
N PRO A 416 14.47 31.01 -1.14
CA PRO A 416 15.86 31.32 -1.45
C PRO A 416 16.19 31.13 -2.93
N ASP A 417 17.00 32.04 -3.48
CA ASP A 417 17.40 31.99 -4.90
C ASP A 417 18.23 30.75 -5.25
N ASP A 418 18.95 30.16 -4.31
CA ASP A 418 19.80 29.00 -4.55
C ASP A 418 19.10 27.65 -4.29
N LEU A 419 17.78 27.66 -4.04
CA LEU A 419 17.03 26.47 -3.64
C LEU A 419 17.09 25.35 -4.69
N ASP A 420 17.19 25.68 -5.98
CA ASP A 420 17.34 24.72 -7.07
C ASP A 420 18.66 23.94 -7.05
N THR A 421 19.68 24.46 -6.36
CA THR A 421 20.95 23.74 -6.17
C THR A 421 20.89 22.72 -5.04
N LYS A 422 19.86 22.80 -4.19
CA LYS A 422 19.69 22.00 -2.97
C LYS A 422 18.56 20.98 -3.15
N TRP A 423 17.37 21.43 -3.53
CA TRP A 423 16.21 20.56 -3.68
C TRP A 423 16.28 19.73 -4.97
N PRO A 424 15.79 18.48 -4.95
CA PRO A 424 15.66 17.68 -6.15
C PRO A 424 14.62 18.27 -7.10
N HIS A 425 14.52 17.68 -8.30
CA HIS A 425 13.35 17.89 -9.15
C HIS A 425 12.12 17.30 -8.46
N VAL A 426 11.29 18.17 -7.89
CA VAL A 426 10.11 17.77 -7.12
C VAL A 426 8.96 17.41 -8.07
N VAL A 427 8.24 16.33 -7.83
CA VAL A 427 7.06 15.98 -8.64
C VAL A 427 5.89 16.87 -8.24
N THR A 428 5.60 16.97 -6.95
CA THR A 428 4.49 17.72 -6.38
C THR A 428 5.01 18.82 -5.46
N LEU A 429 4.70 20.07 -5.78
CA LEU A 429 5.04 21.23 -4.95
C LEU A 429 3.81 22.09 -4.70
N TYR A 430 3.28 22.06 -3.49
CA TYR A 430 2.15 22.90 -3.06
C TYR A 430 2.64 23.96 -2.08
N LEU A 431 2.45 25.22 -2.43
CA LEU A 431 2.72 26.38 -1.57
C LEU A 431 1.40 27.16 -1.46
N GLU A 432 0.45 26.64 -0.69
CA GLU A 432 -0.92 27.14 -0.64
C GLU A 432 -1.21 27.94 0.64
N ILE A 433 -1.93 29.06 0.54
CA ILE A 433 -2.22 29.93 1.70
C ILE A 433 -0.93 30.35 2.41
N ASN A 434 0.03 30.87 1.65
CA ASN A 434 1.23 31.48 2.19
C ASN A 434 1.17 33.00 1.98
N GLN A 435 2.31 33.68 2.09
CA GLN A 435 2.43 35.13 1.97
C GLN A 435 3.25 35.53 0.75
N LEU A 436 3.28 34.69 -0.30
CA LEU A 436 3.97 34.99 -1.55
C LEU A 436 3.23 36.10 -2.31
N ASP A 437 3.88 37.23 -2.55
CA ASP A 437 3.34 38.37 -3.30
C ASP A 437 3.82 38.41 -4.77
N HIS A 438 4.89 37.68 -5.08
CA HIS A 438 5.41 37.47 -6.43
C HIS A 438 5.76 36.00 -6.66
N PHE A 439 5.89 35.61 -7.93
CA PHE A 439 6.34 34.27 -8.29
C PHE A 439 7.83 34.09 -8.00
N PRO A 440 8.23 33.12 -7.17
CA PRO A 440 9.65 32.89 -6.89
C PRO A 440 10.36 32.33 -8.14
N SER A 441 11.31 33.08 -8.69
CA SER A 441 12.01 32.72 -9.93
C SER A 441 12.74 31.36 -9.86
N VAL A 442 13.11 30.93 -8.65
CA VAL A 442 13.73 29.62 -8.40
C VAL A 442 12.84 28.44 -8.80
N LEU A 443 11.51 28.61 -8.80
CA LEU A 443 10.57 27.57 -9.22
C LEU A 443 10.71 27.22 -10.71
N SER A 444 11.13 28.16 -11.55
CA SER A 444 11.43 27.89 -12.97
C SER A 444 12.68 27.02 -13.15
N ARG A 445 13.58 26.98 -12.15
CA ARG A 445 14.78 26.12 -12.14
C ARG A 445 14.52 24.78 -11.46
N ILE A 446 13.74 24.75 -10.37
CA ILE A 446 13.31 23.50 -9.70
C ILE A 446 12.43 22.64 -10.62
N GLN A 447 11.65 23.27 -11.50
CA GLN A 447 10.83 22.62 -12.53
C GLN A 447 9.87 21.53 -12.00
N PRO A 448 8.94 21.86 -11.07
CA PRO A 448 7.99 20.88 -10.56
C PRO A 448 7.01 20.38 -11.63
N THR A 449 6.48 19.17 -11.48
CA THR A 449 5.47 18.62 -12.43
C THR A 449 4.06 19.10 -12.09
N TYR A 450 3.74 19.21 -10.81
CA TYR A 450 2.49 19.72 -10.28
C TYR A 450 2.79 20.87 -9.32
N LEU A 451 2.41 22.09 -9.70
CA LEU A 451 2.61 23.28 -8.88
C LEU A 451 1.28 23.88 -8.45
N SER A 452 1.13 24.15 -7.16
CA SER A 452 0.04 24.97 -6.64
C SER A 452 0.60 26.14 -5.86
N LEU A 453 0.20 27.35 -6.26
CA LEU A 453 0.41 28.60 -5.51
C LEU A 453 -0.94 29.20 -5.13
N SER A 454 -1.98 28.36 -4.93
CA SER A 454 -3.32 28.81 -4.61
C SER A 454 -3.35 29.66 -3.33
N ALA A 455 -4.23 30.65 -3.29
CA ALA A 455 -4.51 31.48 -2.11
C ALA A 455 -3.29 32.22 -1.54
N ASN A 456 -2.41 32.74 -2.42
CA ASN A 456 -1.33 33.65 -2.05
C ASN A 456 -1.74 35.10 -2.39
N GLN A 457 -0.76 36.00 -2.55
CA GLN A 457 -0.95 37.42 -2.82
C GLN A 457 -0.46 37.81 -4.22
N LEU A 458 -0.40 36.85 -5.16
CA LEU A 458 0.09 37.09 -6.52
C LEU A 458 -0.85 38.00 -7.30
N THR A 459 -0.37 39.16 -7.73
CA THR A 459 -1.15 40.10 -8.55
C THR A 459 -0.98 39.87 -10.06
N GLU A 460 0.11 39.19 -10.46
CA GLU A 460 0.50 38.98 -11.84
C GLU A 460 0.56 37.49 -12.18
N PHE A 461 0.30 37.15 -13.46
CA PHE A 461 0.46 35.78 -13.94
C PHE A 461 1.94 35.45 -14.17
N PRO A 462 2.46 34.34 -13.62
CA PRO A 462 3.87 33.97 -13.77
C PRO A 462 4.15 33.33 -15.13
N ILE A 463 4.47 34.14 -16.13
CA ILE A 463 4.76 33.64 -17.48
C ILE A 463 5.99 32.72 -17.49
N GLU A 464 6.96 32.96 -16.60
CA GLU A 464 8.17 32.15 -16.43
C GLU A 464 7.85 30.71 -15.99
N ALA A 465 6.69 30.48 -15.37
CA ALA A 465 6.26 29.13 -15.02
C ALA A 465 5.96 28.27 -16.27
N LEU A 466 5.61 28.90 -17.39
CA LEU A 466 5.33 28.21 -18.67
C LEU A 466 6.60 27.68 -19.33
N GLN A 467 7.78 28.20 -18.96
CA GLN A 467 9.06 27.74 -19.49
C GLN A 467 9.46 26.36 -18.97
N ASN A 468 8.78 25.84 -17.93
CA ASN A 468 9.03 24.51 -17.41
C ASN A 468 8.54 23.44 -18.41
N PRO A 469 9.46 22.64 -19.01
CA PRO A 469 9.10 21.66 -20.03
C PRO A 469 8.40 20.43 -19.45
N ASN A 470 8.36 20.28 -18.12
CA ASN A 470 7.79 19.13 -17.42
C ASN A 470 6.50 19.47 -16.67
N MET A 471 6.13 20.75 -16.55
CA MET A 471 4.92 21.18 -15.83
C MET A 471 3.68 20.62 -16.49
N ASN A 472 2.93 19.76 -15.79
CA ASN A 472 1.67 19.20 -16.26
C ASN A 472 0.47 20.02 -15.73
N PHE A 473 0.61 20.55 -14.52
CA PHE A 473 -0.47 21.19 -13.78
C PHE A 473 0.02 22.44 -13.04
N LEU A 474 -0.72 23.54 -13.16
CA LEU A 474 -0.51 24.77 -12.41
C LEU A 474 -1.83 25.24 -11.78
N SER A 475 -1.83 25.55 -10.49
CA SER A 475 -2.92 26.28 -9.83
C SER A 475 -2.45 27.61 -9.29
N LEU A 476 -3.18 28.66 -9.65
CA LEU A 476 -3.03 30.04 -9.16
C LEU A 476 -4.35 30.55 -8.56
N SER A 477 -5.25 29.62 -8.21
CA SER A 477 -6.60 29.92 -7.73
C SER A 477 -6.56 30.82 -6.48
N ALA A 478 -7.59 31.63 -6.27
CA ALA A 478 -7.74 32.54 -5.13
C ALA A 478 -6.58 33.52 -4.91
N ASN A 479 -5.84 33.87 -5.97
CA ASN A 479 -4.91 34.99 -5.97
C ASN A 479 -5.57 36.24 -6.58
N PRO A 480 -5.13 37.46 -6.22
CA PRO A 480 -5.66 38.72 -6.76
C PRO A 480 -5.22 39.01 -8.21
N ILE A 481 -5.13 37.99 -9.06
CA ILE A 481 -4.79 38.10 -10.48
C ILE A 481 -6.01 38.61 -11.25
N SER A 482 -5.85 39.73 -11.95
CA SER A 482 -6.89 40.32 -12.81
C SER A 482 -6.60 40.19 -14.29
N THR A 483 -5.32 40.05 -14.68
CA THR A 483 -4.90 40.02 -16.07
C THR A 483 -3.92 38.87 -16.34
N LEU A 484 -3.97 38.35 -17.55
CA LEU A 484 -3.08 37.31 -18.06
C LEU A 484 -2.15 37.91 -19.12
N GLU A 485 -1.43 38.98 -18.77
CA GLU A 485 -0.67 39.75 -19.76
C GLU A 485 0.44 38.91 -20.40
N ALA A 486 0.58 39.02 -21.72
CA ALA A 486 1.70 38.44 -22.43
C ALA A 486 2.94 39.32 -22.21
N PRO A 487 4.14 38.76 -21.99
CA PRO A 487 5.36 39.56 -21.94
C PRO A 487 5.58 40.32 -23.25
N PRO A 488 6.12 41.56 -23.19
CA PRO A 488 6.29 42.43 -24.35
C PRO A 488 7.32 41.96 -25.40
N GLN A 489 8.05 40.86 -25.17
CA GLN A 489 9.20 40.44 -26.00
C GLN A 489 9.26 38.97 -26.40
N THR A 490 8.20 38.17 -26.26
CA THR A 490 8.27 36.74 -26.60
C THR A 490 7.15 36.28 -27.49
N ASP A 491 7.52 35.58 -28.57
CA ASP A 491 6.67 34.62 -29.26
C ASP A 491 6.34 33.50 -28.24
N VAL A 492 5.37 33.71 -27.34
CA VAL A 492 4.82 32.66 -26.48
C VAL A 492 3.97 31.71 -27.35
N THR A 493 4.62 31.07 -28.31
CA THR A 493 4.05 30.00 -29.14
C THR A 493 4.20 28.65 -28.45
N ASP A 494 5.09 28.55 -27.45
CA ASP A 494 5.32 27.35 -26.66
C ASP A 494 4.94 27.58 -25.18
N ILE A 495 3.84 26.98 -24.75
CA ILE A 495 3.36 26.92 -23.35
C ILE A 495 3.90 25.69 -22.60
N GLY A 496 4.93 25.04 -23.16
CA GLY A 496 5.56 23.84 -22.61
C GLY A 496 4.61 22.65 -22.51
N ALA A 497 4.81 21.80 -21.51
CA ALA A 497 4.00 20.60 -21.27
C ALA A 497 2.69 20.84 -20.51
N LEU A 498 2.35 22.10 -20.19
CA LEU A 498 1.20 22.43 -19.35
C LEU A 498 -0.11 21.89 -19.94
N LYS A 499 -0.81 21.05 -19.18
CA LYS A 499 -2.10 20.47 -19.61
C LYS A 499 -3.29 21.07 -18.88
N ARG A 500 -3.08 21.50 -17.62
CA ARG A 500 -4.15 21.98 -16.75
C ARG A 500 -3.73 23.23 -16.00
N LEU A 501 -4.56 24.26 -16.09
CA LEU A 501 -4.42 25.53 -15.39
C LEU A 501 -5.69 25.81 -14.57
N LYS A 502 -5.53 25.96 -13.26
CA LYS A 502 -6.61 26.38 -12.36
C LYS A 502 -6.45 27.84 -11.95
N LEU A 503 -7.50 28.62 -12.16
CA LEU A 503 -7.62 30.04 -11.88
C LEU A 503 -8.97 30.35 -11.20
N LEU A 504 -9.41 29.45 -10.32
CA LEU A 504 -10.68 29.61 -9.59
C LEU A 504 -10.59 30.84 -8.70
N GLU A 505 -11.71 31.55 -8.49
CA GLU A 505 -11.80 32.70 -7.59
C GLU A 505 -10.75 33.80 -7.89
N THR A 506 -10.45 33.99 -9.18
CA THR A 506 -9.60 35.09 -9.67
C THR A 506 -10.45 36.18 -10.32
N ASN A 507 -9.89 37.36 -10.54
CA ASN A 507 -10.59 38.49 -11.16
C ASN A 507 -10.40 38.54 -12.70
N ILE A 508 -10.24 37.38 -13.33
CA ILE A 508 -9.95 37.28 -14.76
C ILE A 508 -11.24 37.48 -15.56
N SER A 509 -11.22 38.49 -16.44
CA SER A 509 -12.32 38.85 -17.33
C SER A 509 -12.08 38.51 -18.81
N SER A 510 -10.85 38.09 -19.16
CA SER A 510 -10.47 37.81 -20.55
C SER A 510 -9.33 36.83 -20.66
N LEU A 511 -9.33 36.05 -21.75
CA LEU A 511 -8.27 35.14 -22.13
C LEU A 511 -7.48 35.69 -23.33
N PRO A 512 -6.16 35.86 -23.20
CA PRO A 512 -5.27 36.33 -24.28
C PRO A 512 -4.98 35.23 -25.32
N TRP A 513 -4.53 35.66 -26.50
CA TRP A 513 -4.22 34.78 -27.65
C TRP A 513 -3.19 33.67 -27.34
N TRP A 514 -2.21 33.94 -26.48
CA TRP A 514 -1.15 32.97 -26.16
C TRP A 514 -1.69 31.73 -25.43
N MET A 515 -2.92 31.78 -24.90
CA MET A 515 -3.58 30.62 -24.29
C MET A 515 -4.18 29.65 -25.29
N ASP A 516 -4.30 30.01 -26.57
CA ASP A 516 -4.92 29.16 -27.60
C ASP A 516 -4.30 27.74 -27.67
N PRO A 517 -2.97 27.55 -27.57
CA PRO A 517 -2.37 26.22 -27.48
C PRO A 517 -2.82 25.41 -26.25
N LEU A 518 -3.12 26.05 -25.12
CA LEU A 518 -3.61 25.38 -23.90
C LEU A 518 -5.08 25.03 -24.04
N LEU A 519 -5.88 25.97 -24.56
CA LEU A 519 -7.30 25.77 -24.81
C LEU A 519 -7.52 24.64 -25.81
N GLY A 520 -6.69 24.56 -26.87
CA GLY A 520 -6.71 23.49 -27.86
C GLY A 520 -6.32 22.10 -27.33
N ARG A 521 -5.73 21.99 -26.12
CA ARG A 521 -5.43 20.70 -25.45
C ARG A 521 -6.63 20.15 -24.67
N GLY A 522 -7.66 20.96 -24.42
CA GLY A 522 -8.82 20.56 -23.62
C GLY A 522 -9.75 19.57 -24.33
N THR A 523 -10.49 18.81 -23.55
CA THR A 523 -11.59 17.95 -24.04
C THR A 523 -12.80 18.06 -23.12
N LEU A 524 -13.99 17.69 -23.59
CA LEU A 524 -15.21 17.65 -22.76
C LEU A 524 -15.04 16.84 -21.45
N ALA A 525 -14.23 15.79 -21.48
CA ALA A 525 -13.94 14.97 -20.30
C ALA A 525 -12.87 15.56 -19.38
N GLN A 526 -11.93 16.33 -19.94
CA GLN A 526 -10.78 16.92 -19.24
C GLN A 526 -10.52 18.33 -19.80
N PRO A 527 -11.23 19.35 -19.30
CA PRO A 527 -10.98 20.74 -19.66
C PRO A 527 -9.59 21.16 -19.17
N SER A 528 -8.90 21.98 -19.97
CA SER A 528 -7.53 22.42 -19.69
C SER A 528 -7.48 23.65 -18.79
N VAL A 529 -8.53 24.47 -18.76
CA VAL A 529 -8.58 25.69 -17.95
C VAL A 529 -9.80 25.67 -17.04
N ASN A 530 -9.62 26.00 -15.77
CA ASN A 530 -10.73 26.17 -14.82
C ASN A 530 -10.76 27.62 -14.32
N LEU A 531 -11.92 28.25 -14.45
CA LEU A 531 -12.16 29.66 -14.15
C LEU A 531 -13.38 29.86 -13.22
N TYR A 532 -13.77 28.82 -12.47
CA TYR A 532 -14.92 28.90 -11.57
C TYR A 532 -14.86 30.16 -10.68
N ASN A 533 -16.01 30.82 -10.55
CA ASN A 533 -16.16 32.05 -9.77
C ASN A 533 -15.25 33.22 -10.21
N SER A 534 -14.92 33.30 -11.51
CA SER A 534 -14.30 34.46 -12.14
C SER A 534 -15.30 35.24 -13.02
N PRO A 535 -15.06 36.54 -13.31
CA PRO A 535 -15.87 37.29 -14.26
C PRO A 535 -16.01 36.61 -15.63
N MET A 536 -14.95 35.93 -16.10
CA MET A 536 -14.98 35.20 -17.37
C MET A 536 -16.05 34.09 -17.38
N CYS A 537 -16.19 33.34 -16.30
CA CYS A 537 -17.23 32.31 -16.21
C CYS A 537 -18.64 32.89 -16.15
N THR A 538 -18.81 34.07 -15.54
CA THR A 538 -20.08 34.81 -15.61
C THR A 538 -20.43 35.13 -17.06
N TYR A 539 -19.47 35.62 -17.85
CA TYR A 539 -19.71 35.92 -19.27
C TYR A 539 -20.01 34.66 -20.10
N ILE A 540 -19.32 33.55 -19.86
CA ILE A 540 -19.60 32.27 -20.53
C ILE A 540 -21.03 31.82 -20.24
N ASN A 541 -21.47 31.87 -18.98
CA ASN A 541 -22.85 31.52 -18.60
C ASN A 541 -23.91 32.47 -19.22
N GLU A 542 -23.61 33.76 -19.31
CA GLU A 542 -24.48 34.74 -19.98
C GLU A 542 -24.62 34.47 -21.49
N LEU A 543 -23.56 34.02 -22.15
CA LEU A 543 -23.58 33.59 -23.55
C LEU A 543 -24.36 32.29 -23.74
N GLU A 544 -24.15 31.29 -22.87
CA GLU A 544 -24.87 30.02 -22.88
C GLU A 544 -26.38 30.19 -22.69
N SER A 545 -26.77 31.11 -21.80
CA SER A 545 -28.19 31.42 -21.55
C SER A 545 -28.84 32.33 -22.60
N GLY A 546 -28.07 32.87 -23.54
CA GLY A 546 -28.55 33.84 -24.54
C GLY A 546 -28.84 35.23 -23.97
N THR A 547 -28.49 35.50 -22.71
CA THR A 547 -28.62 36.83 -22.08
C THR A 547 -27.65 37.84 -22.71
N ARG A 548 -26.54 37.33 -23.26
CA ARG A 548 -25.51 38.10 -23.96
C ARG A 548 -25.20 37.42 -25.30
N THR A 549 -24.83 38.20 -26.32
CA THR A 549 -24.47 37.67 -27.65
C THR A 549 -22.97 37.74 -27.96
N HIS A 550 -22.22 38.61 -27.25
CA HIS A 550 -20.78 38.80 -27.43
C HIS A 550 -20.12 39.05 -26.07
N PHE A 551 -18.88 38.61 -25.89
CA PHE A 551 -18.09 38.99 -24.73
C PHE A 551 -18.05 40.52 -24.57
N PRO A 552 -17.99 41.05 -23.32
CA PRO A 552 -17.83 42.47 -23.12
C PRO A 552 -16.62 42.96 -23.92
N ALA A 553 -16.79 44.03 -24.71
CA ALA A 553 -15.67 44.69 -25.35
C ALA A 553 -14.73 45.15 -24.23
N LEU A 554 -13.61 44.44 -24.04
CA LEU A 554 -12.56 44.88 -23.15
C LEU A 554 -12.01 46.17 -23.75
N GLY A 555 -12.51 47.31 -23.29
CA GLY A 555 -12.28 48.63 -23.88
C GLY A 555 -10.82 49.10 -23.86
N THR A 556 -9.89 48.21 -23.53
CA THR A 556 -8.43 48.43 -23.46
C THR A 556 -7.63 47.35 -24.17
N THR A 557 -8.19 46.17 -24.47
CA THR A 557 -7.45 45.05 -25.07
C THR A 557 -7.78 44.94 -26.56
N PRO A 558 -6.81 45.17 -27.45
CA PRO A 558 -6.98 44.98 -28.89
C PRO A 558 -7.54 43.59 -29.20
N GLN A 559 -8.48 43.53 -30.15
CA GLN A 559 -9.23 42.33 -30.49
C GLN A 559 -8.30 41.19 -30.99
N ASP A 560 -7.24 41.54 -31.71
CA ASP A 560 -6.14 40.66 -32.14
C ASP A 560 -5.30 40.07 -31.00
N LYS A 561 -5.48 40.55 -29.76
CA LYS A 561 -4.79 40.02 -28.57
C LYS A 561 -5.64 39.05 -27.73
N LEU A 562 -6.86 38.76 -28.14
CA LEU A 562 -7.75 37.81 -27.44
C LEU A 562 -7.62 36.39 -28.01
N ALA A 563 -7.94 35.40 -27.19
CA ALA A 563 -8.04 34.00 -27.62
C ALA A 563 -9.03 33.83 -28.78
N SER A 564 -8.70 32.96 -29.74
CA SER A 564 -9.50 32.73 -30.94
C SER A 564 -10.94 32.32 -30.60
N MET A 565 -11.14 31.58 -29.51
CA MET A 565 -12.47 31.18 -29.04
C MET A 565 -13.32 32.38 -28.57
N MET A 566 -12.70 33.38 -27.91
CA MET A 566 -13.40 34.61 -27.50
C MET A 566 -13.82 35.45 -28.71
N MET A 567 -12.94 35.53 -29.70
CA MET A 567 -13.16 36.25 -30.95
C MET A 567 -14.37 35.74 -31.73
N LEU A 568 -14.49 34.42 -31.82
CA LEU A 568 -15.57 33.75 -32.55
C LEU A 568 -16.86 33.65 -31.73
N SER A 569 -16.84 34.00 -30.44
CA SER A 569 -17.95 33.76 -29.49
C SER A 569 -18.44 32.30 -29.54
N ASP A 570 -17.53 31.35 -29.78
CA ASP A 570 -17.88 29.93 -29.93
C ASP A 570 -17.99 29.25 -28.56
N VAL A 571 -19.18 29.33 -27.99
CA VAL A 571 -19.55 28.73 -26.70
C VAL A 571 -19.29 27.22 -26.66
N SER A 572 -19.44 26.51 -27.79
CA SER A 572 -19.26 25.06 -27.83
C SER A 572 -17.80 24.66 -27.67
N SER A 573 -16.88 25.43 -28.25
CA SER A 573 -15.45 25.24 -28.07
C SER A 573 -15.01 25.55 -26.64
N PHE A 574 -15.60 26.56 -25.99
CA PHE A 574 -15.35 26.85 -24.57
C PHE A 574 -15.70 25.69 -23.66
N ALA A 575 -16.84 25.01 -23.88
CA ALA A 575 -17.22 23.87 -23.05
C ALA A 575 -16.22 22.70 -23.10
N THR A 576 -15.39 22.62 -24.14
CA THR A 576 -14.34 21.59 -24.26
C THR A 576 -13.01 22.00 -23.61
N ALA A 577 -12.69 23.29 -23.62
CA ALA A 577 -11.41 23.83 -23.13
C ALA A 577 -11.48 24.38 -21.70
N VAL A 578 -12.59 25.01 -21.36
CA VAL A 578 -12.81 25.76 -20.13
C VAL A 578 -13.92 25.11 -19.31
N THR A 579 -13.71 25.05 -17.99
CA THR A 579 -14.77 24.67 -17.05
C THR A 579 -15.05 25.76 -16.03
N CYS A 580 -16.35 25.97 -15.81
CA CYS A 580 -16.90 26.83 -14.77
C CYS A 580 -17.55 26.00 -13.66
N LYS A 581 -17.12 24.75 -13.47
CA LYS A 581 -17.57 23.91 -12.37
C LYS A 581 -16.71 24.16 -11.15
N SER A 582 -17.32 24.10 -9.98
CA SER A 582 -16.57 24.16 -8.74
C SER A 582 -15.66 22.94 -8.61
N TYR A 583 -14.43 23.19 -8.19
CA TYR A 583 -13.47 22.19 -7.75
C TYR A 583 -12.76 22.76 -6.52
N TYR A 584 -12.01 21.90 -5.83
CA TYR A 584 -11.15 22.35 -4.73
C TYR A 584 -10.15 23.42 -5.20
N VAL A 585 -10.20 24.58 -4.53
CA VAL A 585 -9.25 25.70 -4.67
C VAL A 585 -7.88 25.27 -4.16
N LEU A 586 -7.86 24.65 -2.98
CA LEU A 586 -6.69 24.03 -2.39
C LEU A 586 -6.55 22.60 -2.88
N LEU A 587 -5.34 22.17 -3.17
CA LEU A 587 -5.02 20.78 -3.46
C LEU A 587 -4.70 20.01 -2.18
N TYR A 588 -4.08 20.66 -1.20
CA TYR A 588 -3.95 20.11 0.14
C TYR A 588 -5.36 19.98 0.76
N PRO A 589 -5.78 18.80 1.26
CA PRO A 589 -7.12 18.60 1.80
C PRO A 589 -7.25 19.16 3.22
N LEU A 590 -7.11 20.49 3.34
CA LEU A 590 -6.97 21.20 4.61
C LEU A 590 -8.16 20.96 5.56
N ALA A 591 -9.39 20.92 5.04
CA ALA A 591 -10.57 20.69 5.86
C ALA A 591 -10.56 19.30 6.53
N SER A 592 -10.16 18.27 5.78
CA SER A 592 -10.02 16.91 6.32
C SER A 592 -8.85 16.81 7.29
N GLU A 593 -7.74 17.47 6.98
CA GLU A 593 -6.60 17.54 7.89
C GLU A 593 -6.97 18.20 9.22
N ASP A 594 -7.71 19.32 9.18
CA ASP A 594 -8.19 20.00 10.38
C ASP A 594 -9.17 19.13 11.18
N GLU A 595 -10.00 18.33 10.52
CA GLU A 595 -10.88 17.36 11.20
C GLU A 595 -10.09 16.31 11.98
N TRP A 596 -8.94 15.86 11.47
CA TRP A 596 -8.12 14.82 12.10
C TRP A 596 -7.13 15.35 13.13
N SER A 597 -6.63 16.57 12.92
CA SER A 597 -5.47 17.08 13.65
C SER A 597 -5.76 18.32 14.49
N SER A 598 -6.88 19.04 14.33
CA SER A 598 -7.11 20.28 15.08
C SER A 598 -7.59 20.03 16.52
N LEU A 599 -7.13 20.87 17.46
CA LEU A 599 -7.62 20.88 18.85
C LEU A 599 -9.01 21.52 18.98
N THR A 600 -9.31 22.46 18.09
CA THR A 600 -10.57 23.20 18.04
C THR A 600 -10.98 23.39 16.59
N PRO A 601 -12.28 23.50 16.30
CA PRO A 601 -12.77 23.78 14.95
C PRO A 601 -12.03 24.95 14.32
N GLN A 602 -11.41 24.72 13.17
CA GLN A 602 -10.67 25.74 12.43
C GLN A 602 -11.63 26.56 11.56
N PRO A 603 -11.30 27.84 11.28
CA PRO A 603 -12.06 28.60 10.32
C PRO A 603 -11.97 27.94 8.94
N VAL A 604 -13.09 27.87 8.23
CA VAL A 604 -13.13 27.42 6.84
C VAL A 604 -12.44 28.50 6.01
N LEU A 605 -11.19 28.26 5.61
CA LEU A 605 -10.42 29.20 4.79
C LEU A 605 -10.88 29.16 3.32
N TYR A 606 -11.12 27.96 2.81
CA TYR A 606 -11.67 27.72 1.48
C TYR A 606 -12.59 26.52 1.56
N SER A 607 -13.85 26.66 1.13
CA SER A 607 -14.80 25.56 1.15
C SER A 607 -14.47 24.57 0.04
N ALA A 608 -14.33 23.29 0.39
CA ALA A 608 -14.66 22.22 -0.51
C ALA A 608 -16.15 22.33 -0.84
N SER A 609 -16.51 22.94 -1.96
CA SER A 609 -17.87 22.75 -2.50
C SER A 609 -17.90 21.35 -3.10
N LEU A 610 -18.46 20.42 -2.33
CA LEU A 610 -18.83 19.08 -2.78
C LEU A 610 -20.07 19.14 -3.68
#